data_AF-A0A0C9Z274-F1
#
_entry.id   AF-A0A0C9Z274-F1
#
_cell.length_a   1.000
_cell.length_b   1.000
_cell.length_c   1.000
_cell.angle_alpha   90.00
_cell.angle_beta   90.00
_cell.angle_gamma   90.00
#
_symmetry.space_group_name_H-M   'P 1'
#
loop_
_entity.id
_entity.type
_entity.pdbx_description
1 polymer ?
#
loop_
_entity_poly.entity_id
_entity_poly.type
_entity_poly.pdbx_seq_one_letter_code
_entity_poly.pdbx_strand_id
1 'polypeptide(L)'
;EGKATSKEEKSTKMKELLFSPTNLNYVKFLQAVLCKHGLDDYQVTEKKHFPLKYIPPKAQEQQMSDAIDVDNLADYREMVKKISQGQLPVVKLFMDM
;
A
#
# COMPACT_ATOMS: atom_id res chain seq x y z
N GLU A 1 -26.26 -32.18 -3.96
CA GLU A 1 -25.50 -31.73 -2.78
C GLU A 1 -24.69 -30.50 -3.18
N GLY A 2 -25.05 -29.34 -2.65
CA GLY A 2 -24.43 -28.06 -2.98
C GLY A 2 -23.25 -27.80 -2.06
N LYS A 3 -22.03 -27.89 -2.58
CA LYS A 3 -20.84 -27.39 -1.89
C LYS A 3 -20.47 -26.06 -2.52
N ALA A 4 -21.14 -25.00 -2.07
CA ALA A 4 -20.75 -23.63 -2.37
C ALA A 4 -19.36 -23.44 -1.74
N THR A 5 -18.34 -23.50 -2.58
CA THR A 5 -16.98 -23.08 -2.24
C THR A 5 -17.09 -21.63 -1.79
N SER A 6 -16.82 -21.37 -0.51
CA SER A 6 -16.66 -20.02 0.01
C SER A 6 -15.70 -19.29 -0.91
N LYS A 7 -16.27 -18.41 -1.74
CA LYS A 7 -15.54 -17.35 -2.41
C LYS A 7 -15.03 -16.50 -1.25
N GLU A 8 -13.84 -16.83 -0.78
CA GLU A 8 -13.06 -15.93 0.04
C GLU A 8 -12.90 -14.70 -0.84
N GLU A 9 -13.83 -13.76 -0.68
CA GLU A 9 -13.63 -12.38 -1.06
C GLU A 9 -12.42 -11.97 -0.26
N LYS A 10 -11.25 -12.26 -0.83
CA LYS A 10 -9.95 -11.75 -0.46
C LYS A 10 -10.14 -10.25 -0.47
N SER A 11 -10.59 -9.74 0.67
CA SER A 11 -11.01 -8.37 0.83
C SER A 11 -9.71 -7.62 0.85
N THR A 12 -9.18 -7.31 -0.34
CA THR A 12 -8.05 -6.42 -0.53
C THR A 12 -8.49 -5.11 0.09
N LYS A 13 -8.19 -4.96 1.39
CA LYS A 13 -8.81 -3.97 2.25
C LYS A 13 -8.14 -2.66 1.91
N MET A 14 -8.68 -1.98 0.90
CA MET A 14 -8.20 -0.69 0.45
C MET A 14 -8.25 0.28 1.61
N LYS A 15 -7.11 0.85 1.97
CA LYS A 15 -7.05 1.89 3.00
C LYS A 15 -6.33 3.11 2.46
N GLU A 16 -7.07 4.20 2.45
CA GLU A 16 -6.51 5.50 2.15
C GLU A 16 -5.66 5.94 3.35
N LEU A 17 -4.39 6.23 3.08
CA LEU A 17 -3.45 6.66 4.08
C LEU A 17 -2.99 8.08 3.74
N LEU A 18 -3.28 8.99 4.66
CA LEU A 18 -2.66 10.31 4.67
C LEU A 18 -1.28 10.15 5.30
N PHE A 19 -0.26 10.04 4.45
CA PHE A 19 1.12 9.96 4.89
C PHE A 19 1.97 10.86 4.02
N SER A 20 3.04 11.40 4.60
CA SER A 20 4.06 12.17 3.87
C SER A 20 5.26 11.27 3.62
N PRO A 21 5.27 10.47 2.53
CA PRO A 21 6.38 9.60 2.23
C PRO A 21 7.61 10.44 1.86
N THR A 22 8.75 10.06 2.41
CA THR A 22 10.07 10.66 2.21
C THR A 22 11.06 9.54 1.91
N ASN A 23 12.21 9.86 1.32
CA ASN A 23 13.21 8.82 0.97
C ASN A 23 13.77 8.06 2.18
N LEU A 24 13.56 8.54 3.41
CA LEU A 24 14.15 7.98 4.63
C LEU A 24 13.13 7.29 5.56
N ASN A 25 11.84 7.30 5.21
CA ASN A 25 10.78 6.86 6.13
C ASN A 25 10.04 5.59 5.66
N TYR A 26 10.69 4.71 4.89
CA TYR A 26 10.11 3.45 4.41
C TYR A 26 9.54 2.59 5.55
N VAL A 27 10.31 2.39 6.64
CA VAL A 27 9.84 1.62 7.80
C VAL A 27 8.63 2.30 8.48
N LYS A 28 8.69 3.63 8.66
CA LYS A 28 7.57 4.38 9.25
C LYS A 28 6.33 4.35 8.37
N PHE A 29 6.53 4.35 7.06
CA PHE A 29 5.46 4.23 6.08
C PHE A 29 4.78 2.87 6.19
N LEU A 30 5.55 1.77 6.17
CA LEU A 30 5.00 0.43 6.35
C LEU A 30 4.28 0.30 7.70
N GLN A 31 4.83 0.86 8.77
CA GLN A 31 4.19 0.89 10.09
C GLN A 31 2.88 1.69 10.10
N ALA A 32 2.83 2.83 9.42
CA ALA A 32 1.60 3.62 9.30
C ALA A 32 0.52 2.86 8.51
N VAL A 33 0.90 2.12 7.47
CA VAL A 33 -0.03 1.25 6.75
C VAL A 33 -0.52 0.13 7.69
N LEU A 34 0.37 -0.58 8.38
CA LEU A 34 0.00 -1.66 9.30
C LEU A 34 -0.91 -1.18 10.43
N CYS A 35 -0.59 -0.03 11.05
CA CYS A 35 -1.43 0.61 12.05
C CYS A 35 -2.83 0.93 11.49
N LYS A 36 -2.95 1.39 10.23
CA LYS A 36 -4.26 1.58 9.59
C LYS A 36 -5.06 0.29 9.47
N HIS A 37 -4.39 -0.86 9.36
CA HIS A 37 -5.02 -2.18 9.33
C HIS A 37 -5.27 -2.78 10.72
N GLY A 38 -4.92 -2.09 11.81
CA GLY A 38 -5.04 -2.59 13.18
C GLY A 38 -3.91 -3.56 13.56
N LEU A 39 -2.76 -3.43 12.91
CA LEU A 39 -1.56 -4.22 13.16
C LEU A 39 -0.42 -3.33 13.69
N ASP A 40 -0.72 -2.45 14.63
CA ASP A 40 0.27 -1.55 15.24
C ASP A 40 1.33 -2.30 16.08
N ASP A 41 0.98 -3.46 16.63
CA ASP A 41 1.92 -4.37 17.31
C ASP A 41 2.87 -5.11 16.37
N TYR A 42 2.65 -5.04 15.04
CA TYR A 42 3.45 -5.79 14.09
C TYR A 42 4.82 -5.17 13.89
N GLN A 43 5.87 -5.94 14.16
CA GLN A 43 7.23 -5.46 13.97
C GLN A 43 7.58 -5.34 12.48
N VAL A 44 7.83 -4.12 12.06
CA VAL A 44 8.15 -3.73 10.68
C VAL A 44 9.66 -3.58 10.54
N THR A 45 10.24 -4.20 9.53
CA THR A 45 11.67 -4.08 9.22
C THR A 45 11.85 -3.97 7.72
N GLU A 46 12.92 -3.31 7.27
CA GLU A 46 13.22 -3.14 5.84
C GLU A 46 13.48 -4.48 5.11
N LYS A 47 13.82 -5.53 5.87
CA LYS A 47 14.04 -6.88 5.34
C LYS A 47 12.76 -7.66 5.13
N LYS A 48 11.64 -7.19 5.67
CA LYS A 48 10.38 -7.92 5.65
C LYS A 48 9.54 -7.44 4.48
N HIS A 49 9.24 -8.37 3.58
CA HIS A 49 8.34 -8.09 2.47
C HIS A 49 6.90 -8.01 2.96
N PHE A 50 6.20 -6.99 2.50
CA PHE A 50 4.76 -6.85 2.65
C PHE A 50 4.18 -6.70 1.25
N PRO A 51 3.14 -7.47 0.87
CA PRO A 51 2.45 -7.31 -0.40
C PRO A 51 1.62 -6.02 -0.37
N LEU A 52 2.31 -4.89 -0.52
CA LEU A 52 1.75 -3.56 -0.54
C LEU A 52 1.60 -3.12 -1.99
N LYS A 53 0.43 -2.57 -2.32
CA LYS A 53 0.18 -1.96 -3.62
C LYS A 53 -0.25 -0.51 -3.47
N TYR A 54 0.29 0.34 -4.32
CA TYR A 54 -0.01 1.76 -4.38
C TYR A 54 -0.73 2.10 -5.67
N ILE A 55 -1.83 2.85 -5.58
CA ILE A 55 -2.47 3.41 -6.78
C ILE A 55 -2.09 4.88 -6.91
N PRO A 56 -1.33 5.25 -7.97
CA PRO A 56 -1.07 6.64 -8.26
C PRO A 56 -2.36 7.37 -8.62
N PRO A 57 -2.61 8.59 -8.10
CA PRO A 57 -3.87 9.27 -8.34
C PRO A 57 -4.02 9.78 -9.78
N LYS A 58 -2.93 9.90 -10.56
CA LYS A 58 -3.04 10.09 -12.02
C LYS A 58 -3.69 8.89 -12.74
N ALA A 59 -3.76 7.74 -12.09
CA ALA A 59 -4.46 6.55 -12.56
C ALA A 59 -5.86 6.39 -11.93
N GLN A 60 -6.42 7.42 -11.26
CA GLN A 60 -7.79 7.34 -10.74
C GLN A 60 -8.84 7.12 -11.83
N GLU A 61 -8.55 7.48 -13.08
CA GLU A 61 -9.42 7.19 -14.23
C GLU A 61 -9.30 5.74 -14.71
N GLN A 62 -8.27 4.99 -14.32
CA GLN A 62 -8.05 3.57 -14.67
C GLN A 62 -7.88 2.73 -13.39
N GLN A 63 -9.03 2.39 -12.82
CA GLN A 63 -9.20 1.67 -11.57
C GLN A 63 -8.43 0.32 -11.53
N MET A 64 -7.62 0.13 -10.48
CA MET A 64 -6.93 -1.11 -10.05
C MET A 64 -5.81 -1.68 -10.94
N SER A 65 -5.87 -1.55 -12.27
CA SER A 65 -4.84 -2.12 -13.16
C SER A 65 -3.47 -1.44 -13.02
N ASP A 66 -3.45 -0.18 -12.59
CA ASP A 66 -2.23 0.62 -12.39
C ASP A 66 -1.70 0.58 -10.95
N ALA A 67 -2.13 -0.39 -10.13
CA ALA A 67 -1.56 -0.58 -8.81
C ALA A 67 -0.10 -1.02 -8.95
N ILE A 68 0.81 -0.22 -8.38
CA ILE A 68 2.25 -0.49 -8.36
C ILE A 68 2.54 -1.28 -7.09
N ASP A 69 3.18 -2.44 -7.24
CA ASP A 69 3.68 -3.20 -6.10
C ASP A 69 4.85 -2.46 -5.44
N VAL A 70 4.80 -2.30 -4.13
CA VAL A 70 5.79 -1.61 -3.29
C VAL A 70 6.39 -2.63 -2.36
N ASP A 71 7.28 -3.41 -2.93
CA ASP A 71 7.84 -4.61 -2.34
C ASP A 71 9.15 -4.34 -1.60
N ASN A 72 9.90 -3.36 -2.09
CA ASN A 72 11.20 -3.00 -1.56
C ASN A 72 11.42 -1.48 -1.47
N LEU A 73 12.57 -1.08 -0.92
CA LEU A 73 12.94 0.32 -0.77
C LEU A 73 13.06 1.07 -2.11
N ALA A 74 13.47 0.40 -3.19
CA ALA A 74 13.60 1.03 -4.50
C ALA A 74 12.21 1.40 -5.06
N ASP A 75 11.25 0.48 -4.99
CA ASP A 75 9.86 0.75 -5.40
C ASP A 75 9.25 1.86 -4.55
N TYR A 76 9.51 1.84 -3.24
CA TYR A 76 9.08 2.89 -2.34
C TYR A 76 9.64 4.27 -2.73
N ARG A 77 10.92 4.35 -3.09
CA ARG A 77 11.53 5.60 -3.55
C ARG A 77 10.93 6.07 -4.87
N GLU A 78 10.60 5.15 -5.77
CA GLU A 78 9.88 5.50 -7.00
C GLU A 78 8.49 6.04 -6.69
N MET A 79 7.74 5.40 -5.80
CA MET A 79 6.46 5.89 -5.30
C MET A 79 6.59 7.31 -4.71
N VAL A 80 7.55 7.54 -3.80
CA VAL A 80 7.83 8.87 -3.20
C VAL A 80 8.10 9.91 -4.29
N LYS A 81 8.87 9.56 -5.32
CA LYS A 81 9.19 10.44 -6.44
C LYS A 81 7.93 10.79 -7.23
N LYS A 82 7.07 9.83 -7.54
CA LYS A 82 5.80 10.04 -8.26
C LYS A 82 4.84 10.93 -7.48
N ILE A 83 4.77 10.75 -6.16
CA ILE A 83 3.95 11.57 -5.25
C ILE A 83 4.48 13.00 -5.18
N SER A 84 5.80 13.16 -5.04
CA SER A 84 6.47 14.45 -5.02
C SER A 84 6.29 15.20 -6.35
N GLN A 85 6.39 14.50 -7.48
CA GLN A 85 6.14 15.06 -8.81
C GLN A 85 4.67 15.44 -9.03
N GLY A 86 3.73 14.71 -8.41
CA GLY A 86 2.30 14.99 -8.48
C GLY A 86 1.81 16.04 -7.48
N GLN A 87 2.65 16.49 -6.54
CA GLN A 87 2.25 17.32 -5.38
C GLN A 87 1.05 16.74 -4.62
N LEU A 88 1.09 15.45 -4.33
CA LEU A 88 -0.05 14.75 -3.76
C LEU A 88 0.15 14.60 -2.24
N PRO A 89 -0.74 15.19 -1.42
CA PRO A 89 -0.66 15.05 0.04
C PRO A 89 -1.22 13.69 0.53
N VAL A 90 -1.92 12.94 -0.34
CA VAL A 90 -2.65 11.72 0.03
C VAL A 90 -2.26 10.57 -0.89
N VAL A 91 -1.97 9.40 -0.31
CA VAL A 91 -1.70 8.17 -1.05
C VAL A 91 -2.77 7.12 -0.77
N LYS A 92 -3.28 6.48 -1.82
CA LYS A 92 -4.18 5.33 -1.66
C LYS A 92 -3.36 4.05 -1.74
N LEU A 93 -3.44 3.24 -0.69
CA LEU A 93 -2.66 2.03 -0.54
C LEU A 93 -3.57 0.83 -0.28
N PHE A 94 -3.06 -0.32 -0.67
CA PHE A 94 -3.71 -1.60 -0.52
C PHE A 94 -2.69 -2.52 0.10
N MET A 95 -3.09 -3.22 1.16
CA MET A 95 -2.30 -4.31 1.69
C MET A 95 -3.14 -5.57 1.56
N ASP A 96 -2.57 -6.56 0.89
CA ASP A 96 -3.18 -7.88 0.70
C ASP A 96 -2.64 -8.79 1.81
N MET A 97 -3.34 -8.81 2.96
CA MET A 97 -2.98 -9.68 4.10
C MET A 97 -3.95 -10.84 4.24
#